data_AF-A0A497GTX5-F1
#
_entry.id   AF-A0A497GTX5-F1
#
_cell.length_a   1.000
_cell.length_b   1.000
_cell.length_c   1.000
_cell.angle_alpha   90.00
_cell.angle_beta   90.00
_cell.angle_gamma   90.00
#
_symmetry.space_group_name_H-M   'P 1'
#
loop_
_entity.id
_entity.type
_entity.pdbx_description
1 polymer ?
#
loop_
_entity_poly.entity_id
_entity_poly.type
_entity_poly.pdbx_seq_one_letter_code
_entity_poly.pdbx_strand_id
1 'polypeptide(L)'
;MDLEQLTIRALVSMIRETKGTCITVTPKKVALKAGLDAKPITLTVVRYVLDRLLELGWLRVWKTSRRIKYIITKESPLWTEAKSARNDDELNHRLTLMMEALRV
;
A
#
# COMPACT_ATOMS: atom_id res chain seq x y z
N MET A 1 6.29 7.79 -13.45
CA MET A 1 5.67 7.31 -12.19
C MET A 1 6.76 6.61 -11.42
N ASP A 2 7.07 7.06 -10.21
CA ASP A 2 8.12 6.44 -9.40
C ASP A 2 7.65 5.11 -8.79
N LEU A 3 8.58 4.34 -8.20
CA LEU A 3 8.27 3.04 -7.62
C LEU A 3 7.36 3.14 -6.37
N GLU A 4 7.42 4.26 -5.66
CA GLU A 4 6.61 4.53 -4.46
C GLU A 4 5.14 4.68 -4.87
N GLN A 5 4.88 5.50 -5.89
CA GLN A 5 3.56 5.71 -6.48
C GLN A 5 2.97 4.38 -7.01
N LEU A 6 3.77 3.58 -7.71
CA LEU A 6 3.33 2.26 -8.19
C LEU A 6 2.97 1.31 -7.03
N THR A 7 3.74 1.35 -5.94
CA THR A 7 3.47 0.55 -4.74
C THR A 7 2.14 0.94 -4.10
N ILE A 8 1.87 2.23 -3.92
CA ILE A 8 0.62 2.70 -3.32
C ILE A 8 -0.57 2.40 -4.24
N ARG A 9 -0.46 2.64 -5.55
CA ARG A 9 -1.52 2.29 -6.51
C ARG A 9 -1.86 0.80 -6.46
N ALA A 10 -0.85 -0.06 -6.35
CA ALA A 10 -1.06 -1.49 -6.21
C ALA A 10 -1.83 -1.83 -4.92
N LEU A 11 -1.49 -1.21 -3.78
CA LEU A 11 -2.24 -1.37 -2.54
C LEU A 11 -3.70 -0.95 -2.69
N VAL A 12 -3.96 0.21 -3.29
CA VAL A 12 -5.32 0.71 -3.49
C VAL A 12 -6.12 -0.22 -4.41
N SER A 13 -5.53 -0.67 -5.52
CA SER A 13 -6.16 -1.65 -6.40
C SER A 13 -6.52 -2.93 -5.64
N MET A 14 -5.61 -3.45 -4.81
CA MET A 14 -5.89 -4.64 -3.97
C MET A 14 -7.04 -4.40 -2.98
N ILE A 15 -7.13 -3.22 -2.38
CA ILE A 15 -8.24 -2.85 -1.48
C ILE A 15 -9.55 -2.77 -2.26
N ARG A 16 -9.57 -2.08 -3.41
CA ARG A 16 -10.78 -1.89 -4.23
C ARG A 16 -11.34 -3.22 -4.71
N GLU A 17 -10.48 -4.13 -5.15
CA GLU A 17 -10.82 -5.48 -5.60
C GLU A 17 -11.31 -6.40 -4.47
N THR A 18 -11.01 -6.06 -3.22
CA THR A 18 -11.40 -6.87 -2.07
C THR A 18 -12.87 -6.69 -1.75
N LYS A 19 -13.59 -7.83 -1.70
CA LYS A 19 -15.00 -7.93 -1.26
C LYS A 19 -15.14 -7.96 0.28
N GLY A 20 -14.08 -8.36 1.00
CA GLY A 20 -14.04 -8.39 2.46
C GLY A 20 -13.66 -7.04 3.08
N THR A 21 -13.37 -7.05 4.39
CA THR A 21 -13.04 -5.86 5.18
C THR A 21 -11.55 -5.77 5.56
N CYS A 22 -10.72 -6.69 5.07
CA CYS A 22 -9.28 -6.67 5.28
C CYS A 22 -8.51 -7.35 4.16
N ILE A 23 -7.24 -6.95 3.99
CA ILE A 23 -6.25 -7.64 3.16
C ILE A 23 -4.95 -7.83 3.93
N THR A 24 -4.26 -8.94 3.64
CA THR A 24 -2.86 -9.12 4.05
C THR A 24 -1.94 -9.12 2.84
N VAL A 25 -0.80 -8.43 2.97
CA VAL A 25 0.17 -8.22 1.89
C VAL A 25 1.59 -8.48 2.35
N THR A 26 2.44 -8.78 1.37
CA THR A 26 3.91 -8.88 1.51
C THR A 26 4.54 -8.01 0.42
N PRO A 27 5.80 -7.56 0.59
CA PRO A 27 6.46 -6.74 -0.43
C PRO A 27 6.42 -7.39 -1.82
N LYS A 28 6.66 -8.70 -1.91
CA LYS A 28 6.58 -9.45 -3.17
C LYS A 28 5.18 -9.41 -3.80
N LYS A 29 4.11 -9.57 -2.99
CA LYS A 29 2.74 -9.54 -3.51
C LYS A 29 2.38 -8.16 -4.07
N VAL A 30 2.83 -7.10 -3.40
CA VAL A 30 2.58 -5.71 -3.84
C VAL A 30 3.38 -5.40 -5.10
N ALA A 31 4.67 -5.77 -5.16
CA ALA A 31 5.49 -5.58 -6.35
C ALA A 31 4.88 -6.24 -7.60
N LEU A 32 4.48 -7.52 -7.49
CA LEU A 32 3.85 -8.24 -8.60
C LEU A 32 2.52 -7.61 -9.02
N LYS A 33 1.73 -7.12 -8.05
CA LYS A 33 0.48 -6.41 -8.35
C LYS A 33 0.73 -5.08 -9.07
N ALA A 34 1.83 -4.41 -8.76
CA ALA A 34 2.28 -3.19 -9.42
C ALA A 34 2.87 -3.43 -10.82
N GLY A 35 2.94 -4.67 -11.30
CA GLY A 35 3.59 -5.02 -12.56
C GLY A 35 5.13 -4.96 -12.50
N LEU A 36 5.70 -4.97 -11.30
CA LEU A 36 7.15 -4.88 -11.07
C LEU A 36 7.78 -6.27 -10.94
N ASP A 37 9.09 -6.34 -11.14
CA ASP A 37 9.85 -7.56 -10.82
C ASP A 37 10.00 -7.78 -9.30
N ALA A 38 10.45 -8.98 -8.92
CA ALA A 38 10.70 -9.33 -7.52
C ALA A 38 12.19 -9.28 -7.17
N LYS A 39 12.98 -8.39 -7.80
CA LYS A 39 14.41 -8.27 -7.50
C LYS A 39 14.63 -7.61 -6.13
N PRO A 40 15.77 -7.86 -5.46
CA PRO A 40 16.04 -7.32 -4.12
C PRO A 40 15.88 -5.81 -4.00
N ILE A 41 16.33 -5.04 -5.00
CA ILE A 41 16.21 -3.58 -5.02
C ILE A 41 14.73 -3.16 -5.04
N THR A 42 13.94 -3.73 -5.94
CA THR A 42 12.49 -3.48 -6.04
C THR A 42 11.77 -3.80 -4.73
N LEU A 43 12.07 -4.95 -4.14
CA LEU A 43 11.46 -5.36 -2.86
C LEU A 43 11.89 -4.48 -1.69
N THR A 44 13.09 -3.91 -1.73
CA THR A 44 13.60 -2.99 -0.70
C THR A 44 12.81 -1.69 -0.72
N VAL A 45 12.59 -1.09 -1.89
CA VAL A 45 11.81 0.15 -2.01
C VAL A 45 10.33 -0.09 -1.70
N VAL A 46 9.75 -1.20 -2.17
CA VAL A 46 8.36 -1.56 -1.80
C VAL A 46 8.24 -1.74 -0.28
N ARG A 47 9.22 -2.39 0.36
CA ARG A 47 9.26 -2.53 1.82
C ARG A 47 9.37 -1.17 2.50
N TYR A 48 10.24 -0.29 2.03
CA TYR A 48 10.39 1.06 2.56
C TYR A 48 9.05 1.81 2.58
N VAL A 49 8.28 1.76 1.49
CA VAL A 49 6.94 2.36 1.44
C VAL A 49 5.98 1.73 2.46
N LEU A 50 5.98 0.39 2.59
CA LEU A 50 5.13 -0.30 3.56
C LEU A 50 5.52 0.03 5.00
N ASP A 51 6.81 0.13 5.30
CA ASP A 51 7.30 0.49 6.64
C ASP A 51 6.94 1.94 6.98
N ARG A 52 7.04 2.88 6.03
CA ARG A 52 6.56 4.26 6.21
C ARG A 52 5.06 4.32 6.48
N LEU A 53 4.25 3.59 5.71
CA LEU A 53 2.80 3.53 5.95
C LEU A 53 2.47 2.86 7.30
N LEU A 54 3.29 1.91 7.76
CA LEU A 54 3.17 1.31 9.09
C LEU A 54 3.46 2.33 10.19
N GLU A 55 4.54 3.11 10.08
CA GLU A 55 4.91 4.17 11.04
C GLU A 55 3.79 5.20 11.22
N LEU A 56 3.06 5.49 10.14
CA LEU A 56 1.95 6.43 10.14
C LEU A 56 0.63 5.85 10.67
N GLY A 57 0.58 4.54 10.95
CA GLY A 57 -0.62 3.84 11.39
C GLY A 57 -1.61 3.49 10.26
N TRP A 58 -1.16 3.58 9.01
CA TRP A 58 -1.99 3.25 7.84
C TRP A 58 -2.00 1.76 7.54
N LEU A 59 -0.95 1.05 7.95
CA LEU A 59 -0.89 -0.40 7.98
C LEU A 59 -0.73 -0.87 9.43
N ARG A 60 -0.93 -2.16 9.66
CA ARG A 60 -0.46 -2.83 10.88
C ARG A 60 0.39 -4.04 10.53
N VAL A 61 1.22 -4.50 11.46
CA VAL A 61 1.91 -5.78 11.32
C VAL A 61 0.98 -6.91 11.74
N TRP A 62 0.86 -7.90 10.87
CA TRP A 62 0.26 -9.19 11.17
C TRP A 62 1.37 -10.25 11.24
N LYS A 63 1.76 -10.60 12.46
CA LYS A 63 2.79 -11.62 12.69
C LYS A 63 2.15 -13.01 12.60
N THR A 64 2.56 -13.82 11.63
CA THR A 64 2.29 -15.26 11.66
C THR A 64 3.53 -15.99 12.18
N SER A 65 3.37 -17.25 12.59
CA SER A 65 4.47 -18.08 13.12
C SER A 65 5.69 -18.21 12.20
N ARG A 66 5.55 -17.90 10.90
CA ARG A 66 6.62 -18.08 9.90
C ARG A 66 6.96 -16.82 9.09
N ARG A 67 6.09 -15.81 9.04
CA ARG A 67 6.29 -14.62 8.19
C ARG A 67 5.64 -13.37 8.77
N ILE A 68 6.32 -12.24 8.65
CA ILE A 68 5.74 -10.91 8.86
C ILE A 68 4.91 -10.56 7.63
N LYS A 69 3.64 -10.20 7.84
CA LYS A 69 2.75 -9.62 6.83
C LYS A 69 2.33 -8.23 7.28
N TYR A 70 1.97 -7.38 6.33
CA TYR A 70 1.24 -6.15 6.61
C TYR A 70 -0.24 -6.43 6.44
N ILE A 71 -1.07 -5.86 7.31
CA ILE A 71 -2.53 -5.94 7.24
C ILE A 71 -3.12 -4.54 7.08
N ILE A 72 -4.11 -4.44 6.20
CA ILE A 72 -4.91 -3.24 5.95
C ILE A 72 -6.35 -3.64 6.18
N THR A 73 -7.02 -2.95 7.08
CA THR A 73 -8.42 -3.22 7.43
C THR A 73 -9.28 -2.00 7.06
N LYS A 74 -10.61 -2.16 7.09
CA LYS A 74 -11.56 -1.08 6.82
C LYS A 74 -11.41 0.14 7.75
N GLU A 75 -10.77 -0.04 8.89
CA GLU A 75 -10.49 1.03 9.86
C GLU A 75 -9.20 1.82 9.52
N SER A 76 -8.43 1.39 8.51
CA SER A 76 -7.25 2.13 8.06
C SER A 76 -7.64 3.39 7.27
N PRO A 77 -6.96 4.53 7.48
CA PRO A 77 -7.09 5.69 6.60
C PRO A 77 -6.92 5.34 5.12
N LEU A 78 -5.93 4.50 4.80
CA LEU A 78 -5.66 4.05 3.43
C LEU A 78 -6.86 3.33 2.81
N TRP A 79 -7.62 2.57 3.62
CA TRP A 79 -8.80 1.87 3.14
C TRP A 79 -9.93 2.83 2.80
N THR A 80 -10.17 3.83 3.66
CA THR A 80 -11.16 4.87 3.40
C THR A 80 -10.81 5.62 2.13
N GLU A 81 -9.56 6.09 1.99
CA GLU A 81 -9.09 6.76 0.77
C GLU A 81 -9.29 5.90 -0.48
N ALA A 82 -8.93 4.61 -0.41
CA ALA A 82 -9.05 3.67 -1.52
C ALA A 82 -10.50 3.39 -1.95
N LYS A 83 -11.46 3.36 -1.01
CA LYS A 83 -12.87 3.05 -1.30
C LYS A 83 -13.72 4.30 -1.56
N SER A 84 -13.28 5.48 -1.13
CA SER A 84 -14.02 6.74 -1.28
C SER A 84 -13.70 7.49 -2.58
N ALA A 85 -12.55 7.27 -3.20
CA ALA A 85 -12.20 7.93 -4.46
C ALA A 85 -13.14 7.52 -5.59
N ARG A 86 -13.63 8.50 -6.36
CA ARG A 86 -14.58 8.25 -7.46
C ARG A 86 -13.88 7.74 -8.72
N ASN A 87 -12.67 8.22 -8.96
CA ASN A 87 -11.83 7.86 -10.09
C ASN A 87 -10.35 7.83 -9.69
N ASP A 88 -9.52 7.35 -10.61
CA ASP A 88 -8.09 7.16 -10.35
C ASP A 88 -7.34 8.49 -10.28
N ASP A 89 -7.79 9.55 -10.96
CA ASP A 89 -7.13 10.86 -10.95
C ASP A 89 -7.28 11.57 -9.59
N GLU A 90 -8.49 11.56 -9.03
CA GLU A 90 -8.76 12.07 -7.68
C GLU A 90 -7.92 11.33 -6.64
N LEU A 91 -7.89 10.00 -6.72
CA LEU A 91 -7.05 9.18 -5.85
C LEU A 91 -5.57 9.54 -5.99
N ASN A 92 -5.07 9.65 -7.23
CA ASN A 92 -3.67 9.99 -7.48
C ASN A 92 -3.30 11.34 -6.88
N HIS A 93 -4.18 12.33 -7.00
CA HIS A 93 -3.96 13.64 -6.41
C HIS A 93 -3.92 13.57 -4.87
N ARG A 94 -4.90 12.88 -4.25
CA ARG A 94 -4.95 12.70 -2.78
C ARG A 94 -3.73 11.95 -2.24
N LEU A 95 -3.31 10.88 -2.93
CA LEU A 95 -2.12 10.11 -2.58
C LEU A 95 -0.83 10.91 -2.76
N THR A 96 -0.76 11.77 -3.78
CA THR A 96 0.41 12.65 -4.00
C THR A 96 0.54 13.66 -2.87
N LEU A 97 -0.55 14.36 -2.52
CA LEU A 97 -0.56 15.31 -1.40
C LEU A 97 -0.18 14.65 -0.08
N MET A 98 -0.73 13.45 0.15
CA MET A 98 -0.38 12.62 1.29
C MET A 98 1.12 12.26 1.27
N MET A 99 1.68 11.77 0.16
CA MET A 99 3.11 11.47 0.06
C MET A 99 4.01 12.69 0.29
N GLU A 100 3.63 13.86 -0.22
CA GLU A 100 4.36 15.12 -0.03
C GLU A 100 4.36 15.54 1.44
N ALA A 101 3.23 15.41 2.13
CA ALA A 101 3.12 15.65 3.56
C ALA A 101 3.98 14.67 4.40
N LEU A 102 4.40 13.53 3.84
CA LEU A 102 5.23 12.51 4.49
C LEU A 102 6.74 12.67 4.25
N ARG A 103 7.14 13.63 3.41
CA ARG A 103 8.53 13.97 3.09
C ARG A 103 9.09 15.12 3.95
N VAL A 104 8.30 15.63 4.90
CA VAL A 104 8.68 16.70 5.85
C VAL A 104 9.21 16.10 7.15
#